data_AF-A0A4P5VA19-F1
#
_entry.id   AF-A0A4P5VA19-F1
#
_cell.length_a   1.000
_cell.length_b   1.000
_cell.length_c   1.000
_cell.angle_alpha   90.00
_cell.angle_beta   90.00
_cell.angle_gamma   90.00
#
_symmetry.space_group_name_H-M   'P 1'
#
loop_
_entity.id
_entity.type
_entity.pdbx_description
1 polymer ?
#
loop_
_entity_poly.entity_id
_entity_poly.type
_entity_poly.pdbx_seq_one_letter_code
_entity_poly.pdbx_strand_id
1 'polypeptide(L)'
;MTRLLAPLTALSLGLAAAAAPAPAQAIDLTQACARFASKLNDAVQSGDSAKAQKVYQVGSQRIASRFNGATCPNVQAPAATPSN
;
A
#
# COMPACT_ATOMS: atom_id res chain seq x y z
N MET A 1 -17.23 65.59 6.47
CA MET A 1 -16.31 65.23 7.57
C MET A 1 -16.04 63.74 7.44
N THR A 2 -15.15 63.31 6.54
CA THR A 2 -13.70 63.08 6.78
C THR A 2 -13.50 62.16 7.98
N ARG A 3 -13.17 60.87 7.80
CA ARG A 3 -11.80 60.30 7.72
C ARG A 3 -11.92 58.84 7.20
N LEU A 4 -11.23 58.41 6.12
CA LEU A 4 -9.84 57.86 6.09
C LEU A 4 -9.63 56.89 7.29
N LEU A 5 -9.34 55.59 7.12
CA LEU A 5 -8.19 55.01 6.43
C LEU A 5 -8.47 53.56 5.97
N ALA A 6 -7.87 53.20 4.84
CA ALA A 6 -7.73 51.84 4.32
C ALA A 6 -6.55 51.08 5.00
N PRO A 7 -6.13 49.91 4.50
CA PRO A 7 -6.16 48.61 5.17
C PRO A 7 -4.82 48.22 5.83
N LEU A 8 -4.86 47.60 7.02
CA LEU A 8 -3.68 46.94 7.59
C LEU A 8 -3.55 45.52 7.03
N THR A 9 -2.77 45.44 5.96
CA THR A 9 -2.06 44.22 5.56
C THR A 9 -0.87 44.04 6.52
N ALA A 10 -0.88 42.96 7.30
CA ALA A 10 0.31 42.42 7.96
C ALA A 10 0.10 40.91 8.13
N LEU A 11 0.66 40.13 7.21
CA LEU A 11 1.86 39.33 7.43
C LEU A 11 1.61 38.06 8.26
N SER A 12 1.28 36.99 7.53
CA SER A 12 2.08 35.76 7.51
C SER A 12 2.75 35.33 8.82
N LEU A 13 2.04 34.61 9.69
CA LEU A 13 2.67 33.52 10.42
C LEU A 13 2.27 32.22 9.75
N GLY A 14 3.17 31.75 8.89
CA GLY A 14 3.11 30.42 8.32
C GLY A 14 3.10 29.40 9.45
N LEU A 15 1.92 28.90 9.77
CA LEU A 15 1.78 27.62 10.45
C LEU A 15 2.01 26.54 9.40
N ALA A 16 3.24 26.46 8.87
CA ALA A 16 3.75 25.25 8.28
C ALA A 16 3.83 24.23 9.41
N ALA A 17 2.70 23.61 9.73
CA ALA A 17 2.66 22.34 10.42
C ALA A 17 3.50 21.42 9.54
N ALA A 18 4.77 21.27 9.91
CA ALA A 18 5.62 20.24 9.39
C ALA A 18 4.84 18.94 9.61
N ALA A 19 4.20 18.45 8.54
CA ALA A 19 3.64 17.12 8.50
C ALA A 19 4.86 16.20 8.58
N ALA A 20 5.27 15.91 9.82
CA ALA A 20 6.25 14.89 10.09
C ALA A 20 5.75 13.64 9.35
N PRO A 21 6.57 13.02 8.50
CA PRO A 21 6.14 11.82 7.80
C PRO A 21 5.70 10.82 8.87
N ALA A 22 4.41 10.47 8.86
CA ALA A 22 3.87 9.52 9.80
C ALA A 22 4.75 8.28 9.79
N PRO A 23 5.16 7.74 10.95
CA PRO A 23 6.05 6.60 11.00
C PRO A 23 5.41 5.49 10.16
N ALA A 24 6.10 5.07 9.10
CA ALA A 24 5.67 3.98 8.24
C ALA A 24 5.45 2.77 9.15
N GLN A 25 4.17 2.41 9.36
CA GLN A 25 3.83 1.39 10.35
C GLN A 25 4.46 0.07 9.93
N ALA A 26 5.31 -0.47 10.80
CA ALA A 26 5.91 -1.78 10.60
C ALA A 26 4.76 -2.79 10.48
N ILE A 27 4.58 -3.32 9.27
CA ILE A 27 3.55 -4.31 8.99
C ILE A 27 4.07 -5.66 9.48
N ASP A 28 3.32 -6.32 10.36
CA ASP A 28 3.62 -7.68 10.78
C ASP A 28 3.35 -8.68 9.64
N LEU A 29 3.97 -9.88 9.74
CA LEU A 29 3.80 -10.98 8.80
C LEU A 29 2.33 -11.32 8.57
N THR A 30 1.52 -11.34 9.62
CA THR A 30 0.09 -11.67 9.53
C THR A 30 -0.65 -10.68 8.63
N GLN A 31 -0.41 -9.39 8.81
CA GLN A 31 -1.04 -8.34 8.00
C GLN A 31 -0.49 -8.33 6.57
N ALA A 32 0.80 -8.63 6.38
CA ALA A 32 1.39 -8.77 5.07
C ALA A 32 0.77 -9.94 4.29
N CYS A 33 0.57 -11.08 4.95
CA CYS A 33 -0.11 -12.25 4.38
C CYS A 33 -1.57 -11.96 4.03
N ALA A 34 -2.32 -11.25 4.88
CA ALA A 34 -3.70 -10.87 4.58
C ALA A 34 -3.80 -9.97 3.34
N ARG A 35 -2.89 -8.99 3.21
CA ARG A 35 -2.82 -8.11 2.03
C ARG A 35 -2.42 -8.87 0.77
N PHE A 36 -1.50 -9.82 0.90
CA PHE A 36 -1.10 -10.69 -0.20
C PHE A 36 -2.27 -11.56 -0.67
N ALA A 37 -2.96 -12.21 0.25
CA ALA A 37 -4.14 -13.04 -0.02
C ALA A 37 -5.22 -12.26 -0.78
N SER A 38 -5.54 -11.05 -0.32
CA SER A 38 -6.53 -10.19 -0.98
C SER A 38 -6.11 -9.83 -2.41
N LYS A 39 -4.86 -9.40 -2.64
CA LYS A 39 -4.38 -9.08 -3.99
C LYS A 39 -4.37 -10.28 -4.93
N LEU A 40 -4.04 -11.46 -4.39
CA LEU A 40 -4.08 -12.69 -5.17
C LEU A 40 -5.52 -13.06 -5.53
N ASN A 41 -6.44 -12.97 -4.57
CA ASN A 41 -7.86 -13.20 -4.81
C ASN A 41 -8.40 -12.24 -5.86
N ASP A 42 -8.10 -10.94 -5.80
CA ASP A 42 -8.52 -9.97 -6.82
C ASP A 42 -7.99 -10.34 -8.22
N ALA A 43 -6.77 -10.85 -8.31
CA ALA A 43 -6.20 -11.32 -9.57
C ALA A 43 -6.90 -12.59 -10.08
N VAL A 44 -7.18 -13.55 -9.20
CA VAL A 44 -7.93 -14.78 -9.53
C VAL A 44 -9.35 -14.44 -10.00
N GLN A 45 -10.04 -13.55 -9.30
CA GLN A 45 -11.41 -13.13 -9.63
C GLN A 45 -11.49 -12.33 -10.93
N SER A 46 -10.39 -11.72 -11.37
CA SER A 46 -10.34 -11.06 -12.69
C SER A 46 -10.30 -12.02 -13.87
N GLY A 47 -10.18 -13.34 -13.63
CA GLY A 47 -10.07 -14.37 -14.67
C GLY A 47 -8.71 -14.42 -15.38
N ASP A 48 -7.78 -13.52 -15.02
CA ASP A 48 -6.44 -13.46 -15.59
C ASP A 48 -5.47 -14.35 -14.80
N SER A 49 -5.33 -15.60 -15.25
CA SER A 49 -4.44 -16.58 -14.63
C SER A 49 -2.96 -16.15 -14.64
N ALA A 50 -2.51 -15.47 -15.71
CA ALA A 50 -1.13 -15.01 -15.82
C ALA A 50 -0.82 -13.92 -14.77
N LYS A 51 -1.76 -13.00 -14.58
CA LYS A 51 -1.69 -11.98 -13.53
C LYS A 51 -1.74 -12.61 -12.14
N ALA A 52 -2.63 -13.57 -11.88
CA ALA A 52 -2.69 -14.26 -10.59
C ALA A 52 -1.36 -14.96 -10.27
N GLN A 53 -0.79 -15.66 -11.25
CA GLN A 53 0.49 -16.35 -11.10
C GLN A 53 1.64 -15.37 -10.84
N LYS A 54 1.67 -14.23 -11.55
CA LYS A 54 2.65 -13.16 -11.31
C LYS A 54 2.50 -12.55 -9.92
N VAL A 55 1.27 -12.28 -9.47
CA VAL A 55 0.99 -11.76 -8.12
C VAL A 55 1.46 -12.75 -7.07
N TYR A 56 1.20 -14.05 -7.25
CA TYR A 56 1.66 -15.09 -6.34
C TYR A 56 3.20 -15.15 -6.26
N GLN A 57 3.89 -15.21 -7.39
CA GLN A 57 5.36 -15.29 -7.43
C GLN A 57 6.02 -14.07 -6.76
N VAL A 58 5.61 -12.87 -7.17
CA VAL A 58 6.18 -11.62 -6.64
C VAL A 58 5.79 -11.44 -5.17
N GLY A 59 4.55 -11.76 -4.80
CA GLY A 59 4.04 -11.67 -3.44
C GLY A 59 4.81 -12.58 -2.48
N SER A 60 4.93 -13.86 -2.82
CA SER A 60 5.67 -14.86 -2.04
C SER A 60 7.14 -14.46 -1.85
N GLN A 61 7.81 -14.00 -2.92
CA GLN A 61 9.20 -13.54 -2.83
C GLN A 61 9.35 -12.32 -1.91
N ARG A 62 8.40 -11.37 -1.98
CA ARG A 62 8.41 -10.19 -1.11
C ARG A 62 8.21 -10.54 0.36
N ILE A 63 7.29 -11.46 0.67
CA ILE A 63 7.08 -11.93 2.05
C ILE A 63 8.36 -12.59 2.56
N ALA A 64 8.93 -13.53 1.80
CA ALA A 64 10.17 -14.20 2.19
C ALA A 64 11.32 -13.21 2.41
N SER A 65 11.47 -12.19 1.55
CA SER A 65 12.54 -11.19 1.67
C SER A 65 12.37 -10.27 2.89
N ARG A 66 11.13 -9.99 3.30
CA ARG A 66 10.80 -9.02 4.36
C ARG A 66 10.70 -9.67 5.75
N PHE A 67 10.44 -10.97 5.80
CA PHE A 67 10.12 -11.70 7.02
C PHE A 67 11.01 -12.94 7.21
N ASN A 68 12.31 -12.83 6.92
CA ASN A 68 13.31 -13.89 7.16
C ASN A 68 12.96 -15.26 6.54
N GLY A 69 12.45 -15.27 5.31
CA GLY A 69 12.05 -16.49 4.61
C GLY A 69 10.66 -17.02 4.97
N ALA A 70 9.86 -16.27 5.75
CA ALA A 70 8.51 -16.69 6.09
C ALA A 70 7.63 -16.86 4.85
N THR A 71 6.61 -17.72 5.01
CA THR A 71 5.60 -18.01 4.00
C THR A 71 4.21 -17.77 4.58
N CYS A 72 3.23 -17.56 3.70
CA CYS A 72 1.83 -17.38 4.09
C CYS A 72 1.09 -18.71 3.92
N PRO A 73 0.83 -19.49 4.99
CA PRO A 73 0.25 -20.84 4.87
C PRO A 73 -1.17 -20.85 4.28
N ASN A 74 -1.90 -19.74 4.46
CA ASN A 74 -3.26 -19.58 3.95
C ASN A 74 -3.31 -19.05 2.51
N VAL A 75 -2.16 -18.78 1.87
CA VAL A 75 -2.10 -18.28 0.50
C VAL A 75 -1.54 -19.36 -0.42
N GLN A 76 -2.43 -19.98 -1.16
CA GLN A 76 -2.10 -21.06 -2.09
C GLN A 76 -1.73 -20.50 -3.46
N ALA A 77 -0.87 -21.23 -4.17
CA ALA A 77 -0.60 -20.92 -5.56
C ALA A 77 -1.90 -21.05 -6.36
N PRO A 78 -2.21 -20.10 -7.27
CA PRO A 78 -3.31 -20.30 -8.21
C PRO A 78 -3.00 -21.54 -9.05
N ALA A 79 -4.03 -22.35 -9.32
CA ALA A 79 -3.87 -23.53 -10.17
C ALA A 79 -3.24 -23.07 -11.50
N ALA A 80 -2.13 -23.70 -11.88
CA ALA A 80 -1.54 -23.48 -13.19
C ALA A 80 -2.57 -23.96 -14.21
N THR A 81 -3.33 -23.03 -14.80
CA THR A 81 -4.09 -23.35 -15.99
C THR A 81 -3.05 -23.57 -17.09
N PRO A 82 -2.98 -24.76 -17.71
CA PRO A 82 -2.13 -24.94 -18.87
C PRO A 82 -2.58 -23.91 -19.90
N SER A 83 -1.66 -23.00 -20.24
CA SER A 83 -1.87 -22.08 -21.35
C SER A 83 -2.11 -22.94 -22.59
N ASN A 84 -3.26 -22.73 -23.23
CA ASN A 84 -3.64 -23.39 -24.48
C ASN A 84 -2.60 -23.13 -25.58
#